data_AF-A0A0B4CK53-F1
#
_entry.id   AF-A0A0B4CK53-F1
#
_cell.length_a   1.000
_cell.length_b   1.000
_cell.length_c   1.000
_cell.angle_alpha   90.00
_cell.angle_beta   90.00
_cell.angle_gamma   90.00
#
_symmetry.space_group_name_H-M   'P 1'
#
loop_
_entity.id
_entity.type
_entity.pdbx_description
1 polymer ?
#
loop_
_entity_poly.entity_id
_entity_poly.type
_entity_poly.pdbx_seq_one_letter_code
_entity_poly.pdbx_strand_id
1 'polypeptide(L)' 'RQAEAADFGQPTAAATRWRVTALPSAPLPVPGVGRPRWFVELIRCRAGACADFELEACDETGRLALPPHLADRSAAT' A
#
# COMPACT_ATOMS: atom_id res chain seq x y z
N ARG A 1 -2.81 -3.38 -16.12
CA ARG A 1 -1.47 -3.18 -15.51
C ARG A 1 -0.48 -2.50 -16.47
N GLN A 2 -0.20 -3.02 -17.67
CA GLN A 2 0.71 -2.34 -18.62
C GLN A 2 0.22 -0.95 -19.09
N ALA A 3 -1.10 -0.76 -19.26
CA ALA A 3 -1.67 0.54 -19.66
C ALA A 3 -1.40 1.67 -18.65
N GLU A 4 -1.40 1.40 -17.35
CA GLU A 4 -1.05 2.40 -16.32
C GLU A 4 0.44 2.73 -16.31
N ALA A 5 1.29 1.76 -16.67
CA ALA A 5 2.72 1.99 -16.86
C ALA A 5 3.00 2.81 -18.14
N ALA A 6 2.19 2.66 -19.18
CA ALA A 6 2.29 3.46 -20.41
C ALA A 6 1.91 4.94 -20.20
N ASP A 7 1.09 5.23 -19.20
CA ASP A 7 0.72 6.60 -18.82
C ASP A 7 1.79 7.29 -17.94
N PHE A 8 2.79 6.52 -17.50
CA PHE A 8 3.96 7.03 -16.80
C PHE A 8 4.85 7.81 -17.77
N GLY A 9 4.81 9.14 -17.66
CA GLY A 9 5.58 10.05 -18.52
C GLY A 9 4.72 10.91 -19.43
N GLN A 10 3.40 10.71 -19.49
CA GLN A 10 2.53 11.69 -20.12
C GLN A 10 2.63 13.04 -19.39
N PRO A 11 2.72 14.17 -20.14
CA PRO A 11 2.74 15.49 -19.54
C PRO A 11 1.51 15.69 -18.65
N THR A 12 1.75 15.99 -17.37
CA THR A 12 0.66 16.26 -16.41
C THR A 12 1.02 17.42 -15.50
N ALA A 13 0.03 18.28 -15.24
CA ALA A 13 0.14 19.39 -14.30
C ALA A 13 0.09 18.93 -12.82
N ALA A 14 -0.14 17.64 -12.56
CA ALA A 14 -0.20 17.10 -11.21
C ALA A 14 1.11 17.33 -10.42
N ALA A 15 0.97 17.71 -9.15
CA ALA A 15 2.09 17.86 -8.23
C ALA A 15 2.60 16.50 -7.73
N THR A 16 1.70 15.54 -7.52
CA THR A 16 1.99 14.15 -7.16
C THR A 16 1.18 13.19 -8.01
N ARG A 17 1.72 12.00 -8.28
CA ARG A 17 0.98 10.90 -8.88
C ARG A 17 1.16 9.67 -8.01
N TRP A 18 0.04 9.02 -7.70
CA TRP A 18 -0.01 7.86 -6.82
C TRP A 18 -0.54 6.64 -7.57
N ARG A 19 -0.11 5.45 -7.16
CA ARG A 19 -0.67 4.17 -7.54
C ARG A 19 -1.07 3.40 -6.30
N VAL A 20 -2.23 2.75 -6.34
CA VAL A 20 -2.76 1.94 -5.24
C VAL A 20 -3.01 0.54 -5.78
N THR A 21 -2.32 -0.44 -5.21
CA THR A 21 -2.46 -1.86 -5.57
C THR A 21 -3.07 -2.61 -4.39
N ALA A 22 -4.12 -3.39 -4.62
CA ALA A 22 -4.68 -4.25 -3.59
C ALA A 22 -3.69 -5.37 -3.21
N LEU A 23 -3.50 -5.58 -1.91
CA LEU A 23 -2.78 -6.73 -1.36
C LEU A 23 -3.75 -7.67 -0.63
N PRO A 24 -3.44 -8.97 -0.55
CA PRO A 24 -4.19 -9.88 0.31
C PRO A 24 -4.18 -9.40 1.77
N SER A 25 -5.33 -9.50 2.44
CA SER A 25 -5.40 -9.31 3.90
C SER A 25 -4.58 -10.37 4.63
N ALA A 26 -4.08 -10.07 5.83
CA ALA A 26 -3.51 -11.10 6.70
C ALA A 26 -4.54 -12.21 6.99
N PRO A 27 -4.10 -13.49 7.07
CA PRO A 27 -5.00 -14.60 7.38
C PRO A 27 -5.52 -14.46 8.81
N LEU A 28 -6.78 -14.83 9.01
CA LEU A 28 -7.41 -14.89 10.33
C LEU A 28 -7.40 -16.34 10.84
N PRO A 29 -7.40 -16.56 12.17
CA PRO A 29 -7.52 -17.90 12.75
C PRO A 29 -8.93 -18.50 12.57
N VAL A 30 -9.86 -17.72 12.01
CA VAL A 30 -11.25 -18.09 11.74
C VAL A 30 -11.57 -17.78 10.27
N PRO A 31 -12.58 -18.42 9.67
CA PRO A 31 -13.03 -18.07 8.32
C PRO A 31 -13.41 -16.59 8.22
N GLY A 32 -12.83 -15.88 7.23
CA GLY A 32 -13.10 -14.46 7.01
C GLY A 32 -12.01 -13.77 6.22
N VAL A 33 -12.21 -12.47 6.00
CA VAL A 33 -11.22 -11.57 5.39
C VAL A 33 -10.61 -10.73 6.50
N GLY A 34 -9.28 -10.71 6.60
CA GLY A 34 -8.57 -9.88 7.55
C GLY A 34 -8.67 -8.38 7.20
N ARG A 35 -7.92 -7.55 7.92
CA ARG A 35 -7.85 -6.12 7.64
C ARG A 35 -7.40 -5.89 6.18
N PRO A 36 -8.11 -5.09 5.38
CA PRO A 36 -7.71 -4.80 4.01
C PRO A 36 -6.31 -4.17 3.95
N ARG A 37 -5.55 -4.53 2.92
CA ARG A 37 -4.17 -4.07 2.73
C ARG A 37 -3.96 -3.55 1.32
N TRP A 38 -3.09 -2.54 1.19
CA TRP A 38 -2.69 -1.99 -0.10
C TRP A 38 -1.20 -1.69 -0.12
N PHE A 39 -0.61 -1.79 -1.32
CA PHE A 39 0.66 -1.19 -1.65
C PHE A 39 0.39 0.15 -2.33
N VAL A 40 0.88 1.23 -1.73
CA VAL A 40 0.66 2.60 -2.18
C VAL A 40 1.99 3.20 -2.59
N GLU A 41 2.09 3.62 -3.84
CA GLU A 41 3.32 4.15 -4.42
C GLU A 41 3.12 5.60 -4.83
N LEU A 42 3.95 6.50 -4.30
CA LEU A 42 4.18 7.84 -4.86
C LEU A 42 5.14 7.71 -6.04
N ILE A 43 4.61 7.49 -7.23
CA ILE A 43 5.41 7.23 -8.43
C ILE A 43 5.99 8.51 -9.06
N ARG A 44 5.47 9.69 -8.67
CA ARG A 44 6.02 11.00 -9.07
C ARG A 44 5.70 12.05 -8.02
N CYS A 45 6.68 12.88 -7.66
CA CYS A 45 6.51 14.07 -6.82
C CYS A 45 7.29 15.25 -7.39
N ARG A 46 6.65 16.41 -7.57
CA ARG A 46 7.34 17.62 -8.02
C ARG A 46 8.26 18.12 -6.91
N ALA A 47 9.54 18.30 -7.23
CA ALA A 47 10.56 18.72 -6.27
C ALA A 47 10.67 17.83 -5.02
N GLY A 48 10.27 16.56 -5.12
CA GLY A 48 10.33 15.59 -4.04
C GLY A 48 10.72 14.20 -4.55
N ALA A 49 10.98 13.29 -3.62
CA ALA A 49 11.30 11.89 -3.94
C ALA A 49 10.03 11.06 -4.15
N CYS A 50 10.18 9.97 -4.89
CA CYS A 50 9.20 8.89 -4.90
C CYS A 50 9.27 8.10 -3.58
N ALA A 51 8.19 7.43 -3.22
CA ALA A 51 8.09 6.63 -2.00
C ALA A 51 7.07 5.51 -2.17
N ASP A 52 7.16 4.48 -1.34
CA ASP A 52 6.26 3.35 -1.32
C ASP A 52 5.88 2.97 0.12
N PHE A 53 4.68 2.43 0.27
CA PHE A 53 4.06 2.13 1.56
C PHE A 53 3.22 0.86 1.45
N GLU A 54 3.40 -0.06 2.38
CA GLU A 54 2.35 -1.03 2.69
C GLU A 54 1.46 -0.46 3.78
N LEU A 55 0.15 -0.41 3.53
CA LEU A 55 -0.83 0.17 4.43
C LEU A 55 -1.92 -0.84 4.73
N GLU A 56 -2.44 -0.81 5.95
CA GLU A 56 -3.68 -1.48 6.33
C GLU A 56 -4.82 -0.46 6.51
N ALA A 57 -6.06 -0.92 6.33
CA ALA A 57 -7.27 -0.11 6.53
C ALA A 57 -7.34 0.54 7.91
N CYS A 58 -8.12 1.60 8.00
CA CYS A 58 -8.21 2.43 9.19
C CYS A 58 -8.67 1.65 10.44
N ASP A 59 -8.13 2.03 11.60
CA ASP A 59 -8.71 1.65 12.89
C ASP A 59 -10.04 2.38 13.16
N GLU A 60 -10.64 2.12 14.32
CA GLU A 60 -11.90 2.75 14.76
C GLU A 60 -11.79 4.28 14.88
N THR A 61 -10.58 4.83 14.93
CA THR A 61 -10.31 6.27 14.97
C THR A 61 -10.02 6.88 13.59
N GLY A 62 -10.10 6.08 12.53
CA GLY A 62 -9.89 6.54 11.15
C GLY A 62 -8.42 6.60 10.73
N ARG A 63 -7.49 6.03 11.50
CA ARG A 63 -6.04 6.10 11.20
C ARG A 63 -5.59 4.90 10.39
N LEU A 64 -4.93 5.15 9.26
CA LEU A 64 -4.23 4.12 8.49
C LEU A 64 -3.09 3.53 9.32
N ALA A 65 -2.94 2.21 9.25
CA ALA A 65 -1.88 1.50 9.95
C ALA A 65 -0.76 1.12 8.97
N LEU A 66 0.47 1.12 9.47
CA LEU A 66 1.58 0.42 8.83
C LEU A 66 1.58 -1.01 9.38
N PRO A 67 1.55 -2.05 8.53
CA PRO A 67 1.70 -3.42 9.01
C PRO A 67 2.97 -3.50 9.86
N PRO A 68 2.91 -4.08 11.07
CA PRO A 68 4.13 -4.32 11.81
C PRO A 68 5.01 -5.22 10.93
N HIS A 69 6.24 -4.80 10.65
CA HIS A 69 7.24 -5.69 10.06
C HIS A 69 7.47 -6.77 11.12
N LEU A 70 6.72 -7.88 11.03
CA LEU A 70 6.93 -9.01 11.90
C LEU A 70 8.35 -9.48 11.57
N ALA A 71 9.30 -9.26 12.49
CA ALA A 71 10.59 -9.93 12.37
C ALA A 71 10.30 -11.41 12.15
N ASP A 72 10.99 -12.04 11.18
CA ASP A 72 10.85 -13.43 10.74
C ASP A 72 11.11 -14.45 11.88
N ARG A 73 10.39 -14.34 12.99
CA ARG A 73 10.45 -15.27 14.10
C ARG A 73 9.28 -16.20 13.91
N SER A 74 9.60 -17.43 13.52
CA SER A 74 8.66 -18.55 13.49
C SER A 74 7.84 -18.54 14.78
N ALA A 75 6.52 -18.68 14.66
CA ALA A 75 5.66 -18.84 15.81
C ALA A 75 6.19 -20.02 16.65
N ALA A 76 6.47 -19.78 17.93
CA ALA A 76 6.88 -20.84 18.83
C ALA A 76 5.76 -21.91 18.84
N THR A 77 6.16 -23.16 18.58
CA THR A 77 5.30 -24.34 18.62
C THR A 77 4.90 -24.69 20.05
#